data_AF-A0A4Q3RMW5-F1
#
_entry.id   AF-A0A4Q3RMW5-F1
#
_cell.length_a   1.000
_cell.length_b   1.000
_cell.length_c   1.000
_cell.angle_alpha   90.00
_cell.angle_beta   90.00
_cell.angle_gamma   90.00
#
_symmetry.space_group_name_H-M   'P 1'
#
loop_
_entity.id
_entity.type
_entity.pdbx_description
1 polymer ?
#
loop_
_entity_poly.entity_id
_entity_poly.type
_entity_poly.pdbx_seq_one_letter_code
_entity_poly.pdbx_strand_id
1 'polypeptide(L)'
;MNRIDRLFGILTLLQSKKYVSAEAIAERLPECFVNDYDYLSVLQTTISNKLMIELEYKNNKSEISKRRVEPIGLVFYAFAWHLVAWCHLRGEYRDFKVARILKAKNTGCTFTRQDHLPLADYLKQLPVPY
;
A
#
# COMPACT_ATOMS: atom_id res chain seq x y z
N MET A 1 11.25 33.95 44.07
CA MET A 1 10.88 33.04 42.97
C MET A 1 12.08 32.17 42.66
N ASN A 2 11.97 30.85 42.87
CA ASN A 2 13.10 29.93 42.83
C ASN A 2 13.50 29.65 41.37
N ARG A 3 14.77 29.26 41.14
CA ARG A 3 15.31 28.94 39.80
C ARG A 3 14.55 27.79 39.14
N ILE A 4 14.05 26.86 39.96
CA ILE A 4 13.23 25.73 39.54
C ILE A 4 11.86 26.20 39.02
N ASP A 5 11.22 27.16 39.67
CA ASP A 5 9.91 27.68 39.25
C ASP A 5 9.98 28.35 37.86
N ARG A 6 11.09 29.04 37.58
CA ARG A 6 11.36 29.64 36.26
C ARG A 6 11.59 28.59 35.18
N LEU A 7 12.36 27.54 35.48
CA LEU A 7 12.59 26.44 34.55
C LEU A 7 11.29 25.69 34.25
N PHE A 8 10.46 25.44 35.27
CA PHE A 8 9.16 24.80 35.11
C PHE A 8 8.23 25.66 34.25
N GLY A 9 8.18 26.97 34.48
CA GLY A 9 7.42 27.91 33.66
C GLY A 9 7.85 27.91 32.18
N ILE A 10 9.17 27.92 31.91
CA ILE A 10 9.70 27.86 30.54
C ILE A 10 9.39 26.51 29.89
N LEU A 11 9.52 25.41 30.61
CA LEU A 11 9.27 24.06 30.11
C LEU A 11 7.79 23.89 29.76
N THR A 12 6.87 24.35 30.60
CA THR A 12 5.43 24.38 30.34
C THR A 12 5.07 25.29 29.16
N LEU A 13 5.76 26.43 28.97
CA LEU A 13 5.52 27.37 27.87
C LEU A 13 6.08 26.86 26.53
N LEU A 14 7.18 26.10 26.55
CA LEU A 14 7.74 25.41 25.38
C LEU A 14 6.91 24.17 25.01
N GLN A 15 6.37 23.46 26.01
CA GLN A 15 5.50 22.31 25.82
C GLN A 15 4.10 22.71 25.37
N SER A 16 3.53 23.81 25.87
CA SER A 16 2.20 24.30 25.48
C SER A 16 2.10 24.70 24.01
N LYS A 17 3.24 24.92 23.33
CA LYS A 17 3.31 25.16 21.88
C LYS A 17 3.58 23.90 21.04
N LYS A 18 3.75 22.73 21.66
CA LYS A 18 4.17 21.48 20.97
C LYS A 18 3.15 20.35 20.97
N TYR A 19 2.05 20.48 21.70
CA TYR A 19 0.96 19.49 21.64
C TYR A 19 -0.06 19.93 20.60
N VAL A 20 -0.09 19.19 19.48
CA VAL A 20 -1.17 19.25 18.49
C VAL A 20 -2.28 18.34 19.00
N SER A 21 -3.53 18.80 18.99
CA SER A 21 -4.66 17.95 19.38
C SER A 21 -4.80 16.77 18.42
N ALA A 22 -5.36 15.65 18.88
CA ALA A 22 -5.55 14.48 18.03
C ALA A 22 -6.41 14.81 16.80
N GLU A 23 -7.37 15.73 16.95
CA GLU A 23 -8.23 16.24 15.88
C GLU A 23 -7.40 17.02 14.84
N ALA A 24 -6.53 17.92 15.27
CA ALA A 24 -5.67 18.70 14.38
C ALA A 24 -4.53 17.88 13.73
N ILE A 25 -4.22 16.70 14.27
CA ILE A 25 -3.39 15.68 13.61
C ILE A 25 -4.24 14.95 12.55
N ALA A 26 -5.46 14.54 12.91
CA ALA A 26 -6.36 13.83 12.01
C ALA A 26 -6.73 14.63 10.75
N GLU A 27 -6.97 15.94 10.88
CA GLU A 27 -7.23 16.85 9.75
C GLU A 27 -6.05 16.97 8.77
N ARG A 28 -4.83 16.66 9.23
CA ARG A 28 -3.60 16.70 8.41
C ARG A 28 -3.17 15.33 7.94
N LEU A 29 -3.90 14.27 8.30
CA LEU A 29 -3.58 12.94 7.80
C LEU A 29 -3.87 12.88 6.30
N PRO A 30 -2.91 12.38 5.49
CA PRO A 30 -3.19 12.12 4.09
C PRO A 30 -4.30 11.06 3.97
N GLU A 31 -5.15 11.20 2.94
CA GLU A 31 -6.29 10.30 2.65
C GLU A 31 -5.92 8.81 2.64
N CYS A 32 -4.63 8.48 2.47
CA CYS A 32 -4.13 7.10 2.53
C CYS A 32 -4.31 6.39 3.89
N PHE A 33 -4.59 7.13 4.97
CA PHE A 33 -4.93 6.56 6.30
C PHE A 33 -6.42 6.23 6.47
N VAL A 34 -7.29 6.70 5.56
CA VAL A 34 -8.75 6.49 5.60
C VAL A 34 -9.18 5.39 4.62
N ASN A 35 -8.22 4.70 3.98
CA ASN A 35 -8.55 3.59 3.11
C ASN A 35 -8.93 2.37 3.95
N ASP A 36 -10.23 2.07 4.02
CA ASP A 36 -10.72 0.73 4.33
C ASP A 36 -10.23 -0.20 3.22
N TYR A 37 -9.09 -0.83 3.47
CA TYR A 37 -8.49 -1.80 2.59
C TYR A 37 -9.24 -3.13 2.65
N ASP A 38 -10.56 -3.13 2.44
CA ASP A 38 -11.40 -4.34 2.44
C ASP A 38 -10.85 -5.41 1.49
N TYR A 39 -10.21 -4.96 0.41
CA TYR A 39 -9.57 -5.79 -0.59
C TYR A 39 -8.21 -6.39 -0.17
N LEU A 40 -7.56 -5.96 0.91
CA LEU A 40 -6.31 -6.58 1.37
C LEU A 40 -6.52 -8.04 1.79
N SER A 41 -7.66 -8.33 2.43
CA SER A 41 -8.04 -9.71 2.77
C SER A 41 -8.16 -10.58 1.50
N VAL A 42 -8.76 -10.02 0.45
CA VAL A 42 -8.89 -10.67 -0.86
C VAL A 42 -7.51 -10.88 -1.50
N LEU A 43 -6.62 -9.89 -1.44
CA LEU A 43 -5.26 -10.02 -1.97
C LEU A 43 -4.48 -11.12 -1.24
N GLN A 44 -4.52 -11.15 0.10
CA GLN A 44 -3.80 -12.16 0.88
C GLN A 44 -4.34 -13.57 0.63
N THR A 45 -5.66 -13.74 0.63
CA THR A 45 -6.28 -15.04 0.36
C THR A 45 -6.01 -15.54 -1.06
N THR A 46 -5.98 -14.64 -2.04
CA THR A 46 -5.72 -15.02 -3.44
C THR A 46 -4.25 -15.34 -3.69
N ILE A 47 -3.31 -14.65 -3.04
CA ILE A 47 -1.88 -14.98 -3.06
C ILE A 47 -1.66 -16.38 -2.45
N SER A 48 -2.19 -16.62 -1.24
CA SER A 48 -2.01 -17.90 -0.54
C SER A 48 -2.61 -19.09 -1.30
N ASN A 49 -3.78 -18.89 -1.91
CA ASN A 49 -4.48 -19.94 -2.65
C ASN A 49 -4.10 -20.02 -4.13
N LYS A 50 -3.17 -19.18 -4.61
CA LYS A 50 -2.77 -19.08 -6.03
C LYS A 50 -3.97 -18.89 -6.97
N LEU A 51 -4.84 -17.94 -6.60
CA LEU A 51 -6.06 -17.60 -7.33
C LEU A 51 -5.94 -16.27 -8.07
N MET A 52 -6.48 -16.24 -9.28
CA MET A 52 -6.52 -15.05 -10.12
C MET A 52 -7.50 -14.02 -9.58
N ILE A 53 -7.14 -12.75 -9.72
CA ILE A 53 -7.98 -11.62 -9.29
C ILE A 53 -8.31 -10.70 -10.45
N GLU A 54 -9.49 -10.11 -10.37
CA GLU A 54 -9.90 -8.99 -11.22
C GLU A 54 -9.74 -7.70 -10.43
N LEU A 55 -8.91 -6.80 -10.95
CA LEU A 55 -8.60 -5.50 -10.37
C LEU A 55 -9.23 -4.38 -11.19
N GLU A 56 -9.92 -3.47 -10.51
CA GLU A 56 -10.21 -2.14 -11.03
C GLU A 56 -9.09 -1.19 -10.59
N TYR A 57 -8.22 -0.83 -11.53
CA TYR A 57 -7.01 -0.05 -11.25
C TYR A 57 -7.03 1.31 -11.93
N LYS A 58 -6.75 2.36 -11.16
CA LYS A 58 -6.62 3.74 -11.64
C LYS A 58 -5.16 4.03 -12.00
N ASN A 59 -4.89 4.36 -13.26
CA ASN A 59 -3.54 4.70 -13.71
C ASN A 59 -3.15 6.16 -13.38
N ASN A 60 -1.92 6.56 -13.70
CA ASN A 60 -1.44 7.94 -13.50
C ASN A 60 -2.24 9.00 -14.27
N LYS A 61 -2.88 8.62 -15.38
CA LYS A 61 -3.73 9.49 -16.20
C LYS A 61 -5.18 9.53 -15.69
N SER A 62 -5.45 8.93 -14.52
CA SER A 62 -6.79 8.76 -13.95
C SER A 62 -7.74 7.88 -14.76
N GLU A 63 -7.25 7.12 -15.73
CA GLU A 63 -8.06 6.15 -16.46
C GLU A 63 -8.24 4.88 -15.62
N ILE A 64 -9.48 4.43 -15.52
CA ILE A 64 -9.85 3.21 -14.81
C ILE A 64 -9.78 2.05 -15.80
N SER A 65 -9.02 1.02 -15.44
CA SER A 65 -8.88 -0.19 -16.25
C SER A 65 -9.21 -1.42 -15.43
N LYS A 66 -9.98 -2.34 -16.01
CA LYS A 66 -10.21 -3.68 -15.47
C LYS A 66 -9.09 -4.60 -15.93
N ARG A 67 -8.41 -5.25 -15.00
CA ARG A 67 -7.26 -6.11 -15.28
C ARG A 67 -7.42 -7.43 -14.55
N ARG A 68 -7.27 -8.52 -15.27
CA ARG A 68 -7.08 -9.85 -14.69
C ARG A 68 -5.61 -10.06 -14.44
N VAL A 69 -5.26 -10.35 -13.19
CA VAL A 69 -3.87 -10.53 -12.78
C VAL A 69 -3.73 -11.74 -11.86
N GLU A 70 -2.54 -12.35 -11.90
CA GLU A 70 -2.15 -13.44 -11.00
C GLU A 70 -1.24 -12.84 -9.93
N PRO A 71 -1.74 -12.63 -8.69
CA PRO A 71 -1.00 -11.97 -7.63
C PRO A 71 0.08 -12.89 -7.06
N ILE A 72 1.33 -12.44 -7.10
CA ILE A 72 2.49 -13.25 -6.67
C ILE A 72 2.87 -12.89 -5.24
N GLY A 73 2.81 -11.60 -4.91
CA GLY A 73 3.16 -11.13 -3.57
C GLY A 73 2.94 -9.64 -3.37
N LEU A 74 2.88 -9.26 -2.10
CA LEU A 74 2.84 -7.88 -1.64
C LEU A 74 4.22 -7.49 -1.12
N VAL A 75 4.69 -6.32 -1.56
CA VAL A 75 6.01 -5.79 -1.22
C VAL A 75 5.87 -4.33 -0.82
N PHE A 76 6.62 -3.91 0.19
CA PHE A 76 6.63 -2.52 0.64
C PHE A 76 7.95 -1.86 0.25
N TYR A 77 7.87 -0.83 -0.61
CA TYR A 77 9.03 -0.02 -1.00
C TYR A 77 8.59 1.39 -1.38
N ALA A 78 9.53 2.34 -1.39
CA ALA A 78 9.25 3.76 -1.70
C ALA A 78 8.05 4.33 -0.91
N PHE A 79 7.93 3.94 0.36
CA PHE A 79 6.85 4.33 1.28
C PHE A 79 5.43 3.94 0.82
N ALA A 80 5.29 2.90 -0.01
CA ALA A 80 4.00 2.41 -0.48
C ALA A 80 3.95 0.88 -0.54
N TRP A 81 2.74 0.33 -0.43
CA TRP A 81 2.48 -1.08 -0.72
C TRP A 81 2.30 -1.28 -2.23
N HIS A 82 3.00 -2.27 -2.76
CA HIS A 82 2.94 -2.68 -4.16
C HIS A 82 2.56 -4.16 -4.23
N LEU A 83 1.62 -4.47 -5.11
CA LEU A 83 1.25 -5.83 -5.50
C LEU A 83 2.01 -6.18 -6.78
N VAL A 84 2.89 -7.19 -6.69
CA VAL A 84 3.55 -7.75 -7.87
C VAL A 84 2.64 -8.83 -8.44
N ALA A 85 2.26 -8.68 -9.71
CA ALA A 85 1.34 -9.61 -10.35
C ALA A 85 1.63 -9.77 -11.85
N TRP A 86 1.34 -10.96 -12.38
CA TRP A 86 1.36 -11.19 -13.82
C TRP A 86 0.08 -10.63 -14.45
N CYS A 87 0.22 -9.72 -15.41
CA CYS A 87 -0.92 -9.07 -16.06
C CYS A 87 -1.28 -9.77 -17.38
N HIS A 88 -2.44 -10.42 -17.45
CA HIS A 88 -2.90 -11.13 -18.66
C HIS A 88 -3.13 -10.21 -19.86
N LEU A 89 -3.51 -8.96 -19.62
CA LEU A 89 -3.73 -7.98 -20.68
C LEU A 89 -2.44 -7.61 -21.44
N ARG A 90 -1.29 -7.69 -20.77
CA ARG A 90 0.01 -7.27 -21.32
C ARG A 90 1.00 -8.43 -21.49
N GLY A 91 0.77 -9.56 -20.82
CA GLY A 91 1.68 -10.71 -20.85
C GLY A 91 3.01 -10.43 -20.16
N GLU A 92 3.03 -9.63 -19.09
CA GLU A 92 4.23 -9.25 -18.35
C GLU A 92 3.96 -9.11 -16.84
N TYR A 93 5.02 -9.19 -16.03
CA TYR A 93 4.99 -8.88 -14.60
C TYR A 93 4.94 -7.37 -14.39
N ARG A 94 4.00 -6.88 -13.58
CA ARG A 94 3.90 -5.46 -13.26
C ARG A 94 3.73 -5.22 -11.76
N ASP A 95 4.18 -4.06 -11.34
CA ASP A 95 3.91 -3.52 -10.03
C ASP A 95 2.60 -2.71 -10.04
N PHE A 96 1.72 -3.00 -9.09
CA PHE A 96 0.48 -2.27 -8.89
C PHE A 96 0.52 -1.62 -7.51
N LYS A 97 0.50 -0.28 -7.46
CA LYS A 97 0.39 0.42 -6.17
C LYS A 97 -0.95 0.09 -5.53
N VAL A 98 -0.92 -0.50 -4.33
CA VAL A 98 -2.12 -0.94 -3.61
C VAL A 98 -3.06 0.23 -3.35
N ALA A 99 -2.52 1.40 -3.02
CA ALA A 99 -3.30 2.63 -2.83
C ALA A 99 -4.09 3.11 -4.07
N ARG A 100 -3.84 2.55 -5.27
CA ARG A 100 -4.54 2.89 -6.52
C ARG A 100 -5.51 1.82 -6.99
N ILE A 101 -5.66 0.75 -6.22
CA ILE A 101 -6.66 -0.29 -6.44
C ILE A 101 -8.00 0.25 -5.92
N LEU A 102 -8.99 0.36 -6.81
CA LEU A 102 -10.33 0.79 -6.44
C LEU A 102 -11.15 -0.39 -5.92
N LYS A 103 -11.07 -1.54 -6.60
CA LYS A 103 -11.74 -2.78 -6.23
C LYS A 103 -10.87 -3.97 -6.62
N ALA A 104 -10.86 -5.00 -5.78
CA ALA A 104 -10.32 -6.31 -6.11
C ALA A 104 -11.41 -7.37 -5.89
N LYS A 105 -11.58 -8.26 -6.87
CA LYS A 105 -12.48 -9.41 -6.77
C LYS A 105 -11.70 -10.68 -7.04
N ASN A 106 -11.88 -11.68 -6.19
CA ASN A 106 -11.42 -13.03 -6.48
C ASN A 106 -12.26 -13.61 -7.63
N THR A 107 -11.61 -14.11 -8.67
CA THR A 107 -12.31 -14.74 -9.79
C THR A 107 -12.64 -16.21 -9.54
N GLY A 108 -12.01 -16.83 -8.53
CA GLY A 108 -12.15 -18.26 -8.23
C GLY A 108 -11.34 -19.17 -9.17
N CYS A 109 -10.76 -18.61 -10.23
CA CYS A 109 -9.89 -19.33 -11.15
C CYS A 109 -8.48 -19.46 -10.56
N THR A 110 -7.83 -20.60 -10.73
CA THR A 110 -6.42 -20.78 -10.40
C THR A 110 -5.51 -20.07 -11.41
N PHE A 111 -4.24 -19.91 -11.06
CA PHE A 111 -3.25 -19.38 -12.01
C PHE A 111 -3.18 -20.22 -13.29
N THR A 112 -3.06 -19.51 -14.41
CA THR A 112 -2.82 -20.09 -15.73
C THR A 112 -1.36 -20.49 -15.87
N ARG A 113 -0.45 -19.70 -15.29
CA ARG A 113 0.98 -20.02 -15.24
C ARG A 113 1.32 -20.79 -13.97
N GLN A 114 1.97 -21.93 -14.13
CA GLN A 114 2.49 -22.70 -13.01
C GLN A 114 3.88 -22.22 -12.58
N ASP A 115 4.69 -21.78 -13.55
CA ASP A 115 6.02 -21.20 -13.32
C ASP A 115 5.96 -19.67 -13.30
N HIS A 116 5.67 -19.15 -12.11
CA HIS A 116 5.86 -17.74 -11.79
C HIS A 116 7.28 -17.46 -11.34
N LEU A 117 7.81 -16.31 -11.75
CA LEU A 117 9.07 -15.82 -11.22
C LEU A 117 8.92 -15.64 -9.70
N PRO A 118 9.83 -16.20 -8.89
CA PRO A 118 9.83 -15.98 -7.46
C PRO A 118 9.88 -14.48 -7.15
N LEU A 119 9.12 -14.05 -6.16
CA LEU A 119 9.05 -12.63 -5.77
C LEU A 119 10.45 -12.06 -5.48
N ALA A 120 11.32 -12.86 -4.85
CA ALA A 120 12.71 -12.48 -4.55
C ALA A 120 13.52 -12.13 -5.81
N ASP A 121 13.30 -12.83 -6.93
CA ASP A 121 14.00 -12.56 -8.18
C ASP A 121 13.42 -11.35 -8.90
N TYR A 122 12.11 -11.12 -8.78
CA TYR A 122 11.49 -9.89 -9.27
C TYR A 122 12.01 -8.66 -8.52
N LEU A 123 12.15 -8.74 -7.19
CA LEU A 123 12.68 -7.65 -6.36
C LEU A 123 14.09 -7.22 -6.78
N LYS A 124 14.96 -8.16 -7.16
CA LYS A 124 16.33 -7.84 -7.66
C LYS A 124 16.34 -7.00 -8.94
N GLN A 125 15.26 -7.03 -9.72
CA GLN A 125 15.15 -6.28 -10.98
C GLN A 125 14.63 -4.85 -10.76
N LEU A 126 14.14 -4.53 -9.56
CA LEU A 126 13.63 -3.19 -9.28
C LEU A 126 14.81 -2.21 -9.10
N PRO A 127 14.75 -1.01 -9.71
CA PRO A 127 15.81 -0.01 -9.63
C PRO A 127 15.81 0.75 -8.28
N VAL A 128 15.45 0.08 -7.19
CA VAL A 128 15.30 0.67 -5.85
C VAL A 128 16.29 -0.02 -4.92
N PRO A 129 17.22 0.71 -4.28
CA PRO A 129 18.11 0.13 -3.29
C PRO A 129 17.30 -0.30 -2.07
N TYR A 130 17.44 -1.57 -1.67
CA TYR A 130 16.91 -2.11 -0.41
C TYR A 130 17.93 -1.93 0.71
#